data_AF-A0AAD6ZR84-F1
#
_entry.id   AF-A0AAD6ZR84-F1
#
_cell.length_a   1.000
_cell.length_b   1.000
_cell.length_c   1.000
_cell.angle_alpha   90.00
_cell.angle_beta   90.00
_cell.angle_gamma   90.00
#
_symmetry.space_group_name_H-M   'P 1'
#
loop_
_entity.id
_entity.type
_entity.pdbx_description
1 polymer ?
#
loop_
_entity_poly.entity_id
_entity_poly.type
_entity_poly.pdbx_seq_one_letter_code
_entity_poly.pdbx_strand_id
1 'polypeptide(L)'
;IKFKFNIQHDCNSVKCEASGERLRMQERLESDQIEKFIIHQPLDRFFINMHVFHNSHLLRATLRRNLVAPIPLFPKRQEKHSGLAVHLHD
;
A
#
# COMPACT_ATOMS: atom_id res chain seq x y z
N ILE A 1 -18.92 14.54 -0.32
CA ILE A 1 -17.97 13.42 -0.50
C ILE A 1 -18.00 12.57 0.76
N LYS A 2 -18.60 11.37 0.71
CA LYS A 2 -18.64 10.45 1.85
C LYS A 2 -17.26 9.78 1.93
N PHE A 3 -16.45 10.18 2.92
CA PHE A 3 -15.12 9.67 3.30
C PHE A 3 -14.20 9.19 2.16
N LYS A 4 -13.21 10.00 1.78
CA LYS A 4 -12.06 9.49 1.02
C LYS A 4 -11.26 8.57 1.93
N PHE A 5 -11.32 7.26 1.70
CA PHE A 5 -10.50 6.27 2.40
C PHE A 5 -9.34 5.83 1.50
N ASN A 6 -8.14 5.72 2.08
CA ASN A 6 -6.97 5.21 1.38
C ASN A 6 -6.95 3.69 1.52
N ILE A 7 -7.33 3.00 0.44
CA ILE A 7 -7.38 1.54 0.34
C ILE A 7 -6.58 1.10 -0.88
N GLN A 8 -5.84 0.01 -0.74
CA GLN A 8 -5.04 -0.61 -1.80
C GLN A 8 -5.34 -2.11 -1.86
N HIS A 9 -5.43 -2.69 -3.06
CA HIS A 9 -5.57 -4.14 -3.23
C HIS A 9 -4.25 -4.84 -2.88
N ASP A 10 -4.33 -5.97 -2.16
CA ASP A 10 -3.17 -6.79 -1.81
C ASP A 10 -2.71 -7.64 -3.00
N CYS A 11 -2.25 -6.96 -4.05
CA CYS A 11 -1.86 -7.58 -5.31
C CYS A 11 -0.77 -8.64 -5.14
N ASN A 12 0.14 -8.44 -4.19
CA ASN A 12 1.27 -9.33 -3.97
C ASN A 12 0.82 -10.67 -3.41
N SER A 13 -0.01 -10.67 -2.36
CA SER A 13 -0.52 -11.93 -1.78
C SER A 13 -1.47 -12.66 -2.73
N VAL A 14 -2.22 -11.88 -3.53
CA VAL A 14 -3.23 -12.40 -4.47
C VAL A 14 -2.62 -12.80 -5.83
N LYS A 15 -1.33 -12.50 -6.08
CA LYS A 15 -0.63 -12.81 -7.35
C LYS A 15 -1.30 -12.11 -8.55
N CYS A 16 -1.69 -10.85 -8.41
CA CYS A 16 -2.14 -10.05 -9.54
C CYS A 16 -0.96 -9.78 -10.50
N GLU A 17 -1.23 -9.74 -11.80
CA GLU A 17 -0.19 -9.69 -12.83
C GLU A 17 -0.31 -8.41 -13.66
N ALA A 18 0.84 -7.91 -14.13
CA ALA A 18 0.94 -6.81 -15.09
C ALA A 18 0.63 -7.29 -16.52
N SER A 19 -0.51 -7.96 -16.69
CA SER A 19 -0.94 -8.58 -17.94
C SER A 19 -1.86 -7.70 -18.78
N GLY A 20 -2.35 -6.59 -18.23
CA GLY A 20 -3.14 -5.62 -18.96
C GLY A 20 -2.26 -4.63 -19.72
N GLU A 21 -2.73 -4.14 -20.86
CA GLU A 21 -2.09 -3.09 -21.64
C GLU A 21 -3.09 -1.97 -21.93
N ARG A 22 -2.62 -0.72 -21.89
CA ARG A 22 -3.43 0.45 -22.24
C ARG A 22 -2.55 1.58 -22.77
N LEU A 23 -3.14 2.51 -23.51
CA LEU A 23 -2.47 3.77 -23.84
C LEU A 23 -2.26 4.57 -22.56
N ARG A 24 -1.05 5.09 -22.39
CA ARG A 24 -0.66 5.90 -21.24
C ARG A 24 -1.38 7.23 -21.33
N MET A 25 -2.10 7.58 -20.28
CA MET A 25 -2.77 8.87 -20.15
C MET A 25 -1.78 9.92 -19.61
N GLN A 26 -1.68 11.06 -20.30
CA GLN A 26 -0.93 12.23 -19.84
C GLN A 26 -1.83 13.46 -19.95
N GLU A 27 -1.95 14.23 -18.87
CA GLU A 27 -2.81 15.42 -18.83
C GLU A 27 -4.27 15.18 -19.28
N ARG A 28 -4.78 13.96 -19.09
CA ARG A 28 -6.10 13.47 -19.54
C ARG A 28 -6.24 13.23 -21.05
N LEU A 29 -5.14 13.20 -21.79
CA LEU A 29 -5.08 12.80 -23.19
C LEU A 29 -4.35 11.45 -23.31
N GLU A 30 -4.80 10.62 -24.25
CA GLU A 30 -4.07 9.41 -24.64
C GLU A 30 -2.77 9.83 -25.32
N SER A 31 -1.67 9.18 -24.93
CA SER A 31 -0.40 9.29 -25.63
C SER A 31 -0.14 8.06 -26.48
N ASP A 32 0.83 8.13 -27.38
CA ASP A 32 1.21 7.00 -28.25
C ASP A 32 2.01 5.90 -27.53
N GLN A 33 2.16 6.00 -26.20
CA GLN A 33 2.92 5.05 -25.40
C GLN A 33 1.98 4.01 -24.78
N ILE A 34 2.30 2.73 -24.96
CA ILE A 34 1.60 1.63 -24.28
C ILE A 34 2.25 1.40 -22.91
N GLU A 35 1.44 1.34 -21.87
CA GLU A 35 1.86 0.92 -20.54
C GLU A 35 1.18 -0.38 -20.12
N LYS A 36 1.93 -1.22 -19.40
CA LYS A 36 1.37 -2.39 -18.72
C LYS A 36 0.73 -1.96 -17.40
N PHE A 37 -0.42 -2.54 -17.08
CA PHE A 37 -1.10 -2.31 -15.80
C PHE A 37 -1.47 -3.63 -15.13
N ILE A 38 -1.64 -3.56 -13.80
CA ILE A 38 -2.02 -4.71 -12.99
C ILE A 38 -3.48 -5.05 -13.23
N ILE A 39 -3.75 -6.27 -13.71
CA ILE A 39 -5.09 -6.85 -13.70
C ILE A 39 -5.28 -7.55 -12.37
N HIS A 40 -6.30 -7.13 -11.62
CA HIS A 40 -6.62 -7.71 -10.33
C HIS A 40 -7.36 -9.04 -10.49
N GLN A 41 -6.94 -10.05 -9.73
CA GLN A 41 -7.74 -11.27 -9.55
C GLN A 41 -9.04 -10.95 -8.80
N PRO A 42 -10.11 -11.74 -8.98
CA PRO A 42 -11.41 -11.53 -8.35
C PRO A 42 -11.43 -11.97 -6.88
N LEU A 43 -10.38 -11.65 -6.12
CA LEU A 43 -10.29 -11.91 -4.68
C LEU A 43 -10.21 -10.58 -3.94
N ASP A 44 -11.25 -10.33 -3.14
CA ASP A 44 -11.38 -9.11 -2.36
C ASP A 44 -10.49 -9.14 -1.12
N ARG A 45 -9.25 -8.68 -1.30
CA ARG A 45 -8.28 -8.53 -0.24
C ARG A 45 -7.59 -7.18 -0.34
N PHE A 46 -7.69 -6.40 0.72
CA PHE A 46 -7.28 -5.00 0.71
C PHE A 46 -6.54 -4.60 1.98
N PHE A 47 -5.59 -3.68 1.82
CA PHE A 47 -4.97 -2.94 2.90
C PHE A 47 -5.66 -1.58 3.07
N ILE A 48 -5.91 -1.22 4.32
CA ILE A 48 -6.41 0.10 4.71
C ILE A 48 -5.23 0.88 5.30
N ASN A 49 -4.89 2.04 4.74
CA ASN A 49 -3.88 2.89 5.33
C ASN A 49 -4.44 3.62 6.55
N MET A 50 -4.30 2.99 7.71
CA MET A 50 -4.81 3.48 9.00
C MET A 50 -4.20 4.82 9.43
N HIS A 51 -3.00 5.17 8.94
CA HIS A 51 -2.32 6.41 9.33
C HIS A 51 -2.93 7.66 8.69
N VAL A 52 -3.67 7.51 7.59
CA VAL A 52 -4.32 8.63 6.89
C VAL A 52 -5.64 9.03 7.57
N PHE A 53 -6.18 8.21 8.48
CA PHE A 53 -7.43 8.50 9.17
C PHE A 53 -7.22 9.31 10.45
N HIS A 54 -7.87 10.48 10.52
CA HIS A 54 -7.95 11.28 11.76
C HIS A 54 -8.54 10.47 12.94
N ASN A 55 -9.48 9.57 12.67
CA ASN A 55 -10.12 8.73 13.68
C ASN A 55 -9.65 7.26 13.63
N SER A 56 -8.37 7.03 13.32
CA SER A 56 -7.79 5.67 13.24
C SER A 56 -7.93 4.85 14.52
N HIS A 57 -8.13 5.50 15.67
CA HIS A 57 -8.40 4.85 16.94
C HIS A 57 -9.76 4.12 16.96
N LEU A 58 -10.79 4.66 16.30
CA LEU A 58 -12.11 4.02 16.20
C LEU A 58 -12.03 2.72 15.37
N LEU A 59 -11.30 2.75 14.25
CA LEU A 59 -11.06 1.56 13.43
C LEU A 59 -10.27 0.48 14.20
N ARG A 60 -9.31 0.88 15.04
CA ARG A 60 -8.57 -0.06 15.91
C ARG A 60 -9.44 -0.67 17.01
N ALA A 61 -10.45 0.06 17.48
CA ALA A 61 -11.39 -0.43 18.49
C ALA A 61 -12.41 -1.40 17.90
N THR A 62 -12.78 -1.25 16.62
CA THR A 62 -13.77 -2.11 15.96
C THR A 62 -13.17 -3.34 15.30
N LEU A 63 -11.93 -3.26 14.81
CA LEU A 63 -11.26 -4.38 14.14
C LEU A 63 -10.57 -5.33 15.14
N ARG A 64 -10.46 -6.60 14.75
CA ARG A 64 -9.72 -7.59 15.54
C ARG A 64 -8.25 -7.19 15.66
N ARG A 65 -7.65 -7.40 16.84
CA ARG A 65 -6.27 -6.98 17.13
C ARG A 65 -5.25 -7.56 16.16
N ASN A 66 -5.44 -8.79 15.67
CA ASN A 66 -4.54 -9.42 14.70
C ASN A 66 -4.49 -8.72 13.33
N LEU A 67 -5.47 -7.86 13.01
CA LEU A 67 -5.51 -7.08 11.75
C LEU A 67 -4.84 -5.70 11.90
N VAL A 68 -4.69 -5.20 13.13
CA VAL A 68 -4.23 -3.83 13.41
C VAL A 68 -2.98 -3.78 14.29
N ALA A 69 -2.51 -4.93 14.77
CA ALA A 69 -1.28 -5.02 15.54
C ALA A 69 -0.09 -4.63 14.65
N PRO A 70 0.82 -3.75 15.13
CA PRO A 70 2.04 -3.47 14.41
C PRO A 70 2.86 -4.76 14.20
N ILE A 71 3.28 -5.00 12.97
CA ILE A 71 4.21 -6.09 12.64
C ILE A 71 5.62 -5.49 12.65
N PRO A 72 6.55 -6.01 13.47
CA PRO A 72 7.92 -5.54 13.44
C PRO A 72 8.53 -5.73 12.06
N LEU A 73 8.90 -4.63 11.38
CA LEU A 73 9.63 -4.70 10.11
C LEU A 73 11.02 -5.30 10.30
N PHE A 74 11.64 -5.06 11.46
CA PHE A 74 12.93 -5.61 11.84
C PHE A 74 12.85 -6.19 13.26
N PRO A 75 13.29 -7.45 13.47
CA PRO A 75 13.30 -8.06 14.81
C PRO A 75 14.13 -7.27 15.82
N LYS A 76 15.27 -6.72 15.38
CA LYS A 76 16.16 -5.90 16.18
C LYS A 76 16.18 -4.47 15.65
N ARG A 77 15.15 -3.70 16.04
CA ARG A 77 14.96 -2.31 15.62
C ARG A 77 16.20 -1.44 15.82
N GLN A 78 16.89 -1.59 16.96
CA GLN A 78 18.03 -0.75 17.31
C GLN A 78 19.23 -0.97 16.37
N GLU A 79 19.58 -2.22 16.07
CA GLU A 79 20.69 -2.54 15.15
C GLU A 79 20.43 -1.97 13.75
N LYS A 80 19.18 -2.10 13.24
CA LYS A 80 18.83 -1.51 11.95
C LYS A 80 18.82 0.00 11.95
N HIS A 81 18.36 0.64 13.01
CA HIS A 81 18.42 2.08 13.15
C HIS A 81 19.87 2.59 13.13
N SER A 82 20.75 1.99 13.94
CA SER A 82 22.16 2.36 13.98
C SER A 82 22.85 2.16 12.63
N GLY A 83 22.60 1.04 11.95
CA GLY A 83 23.17 0.77 10.63
C GLY A 83 22.73 1.78 9.56
N LEU A 84 21.46 2.19 9.56
CA LEU A 84 20.97 3.23 8.65
C LEU A 84 21.57 4.60 8.98
N ALA A 85 21.72 4.93 10.27
CA ALA A 85 22.27 6.22 10.71
C ALA A 85 23.73 6.44 10.26
N VAL A 86 24.52 5.36 10.15
CA VAL A 86 25.90 5.44 9.62
C VAL A 86 25.92 5.99 8.19
N HIS A 87 24.91 5.69 7.37
CA HIS A 87 24.82 6.13 5.97
C HIS A 87 24.17 7.51 5.78
N LEU A 88 23.86 8.23 6.86
CA LEU A 88 23.25 9.58 6.81
C LEU A 88 24.25 10.70 7.06
N HIS A 89 25.52 10.37 7.31
CA HIS A 89 26.59 11.35 7.59
C HIS A 89 27.51 11.63 6.38
N ASP A 90 27.14 11.14 5.19
CA ASP A 90 27.73 11.51 3.89
C ASP A 90 26.84 12.52 3.16
#